data_AF-A0A2V6N943-F1
#
_entry.id   AF-A0A2V6N943-F1
#
_cell.length_a   1.000
_cell.length_b   1.000
_cell.length_c   1.000
_cell.angle_alpha   90.00
_cell.angle_beta   90.00
_cell.angle_gamma   90.00
#
_symmetry.space_group_name_H-M   'P 1'
#
loop_
_entity.id
_entity.type
_entity.pdbx_description
1 polymer ?
#
loop_
_entity_poly.entity_id
_entity_poly.type
_entity_poly.pdbx_seq_one_letter_code
_entity_poly.pdbx_strand_id
1 'polypeptide(L)'
;MIARLRILTERLEGSRARLLIRVLFLTTATTFTLLPFVRFLHSGTQMDYRTWFDAGQTVLRGDELYPYTQNFPFMYPPTCALLLAAPAFFGKPALILILSALNTMAWILCIRFSSALMSEQRVQNGPIVIASFIVIPFVWSSYHLGQPSLILLALMLGAFLSLRHGQEILAGALVALAVAIKAFPLLAIFYFVYRRYWMAAISLVIALVILLFLLPIPFRGWHQTLNDARDWQRGMLHYEQGGIAQRPERGYTWKNQSIFGLAN
;
A
#
# COMPACT_ATOMS: atom_id res chain seq x y z
N MET A 1 30.24 -19.19 -14.28
CA MET A 1 28.95 -18.66 -13.79
C MET A 1 28.44 -17.49 -14.65
N ILE A 2 29.29 -16.51 -14.97
CA ILE A 2 28.94 -15.29 -15.75
C ILE A 2 28.42 -15.59 -17.16
N ALA A 3 29.01 -16.54 -17.89
CA ALA A 3 28.58 -16.89 -19.26
C ALA A 3 27.16 -17.49 -19.32
N ARG A 4 26.75 -18.27 -18.32
CA ARG A 4 25.39 -18.85 -18.27
C ARG A 4 24.31 -17.79 -18.00
N LEU A 5 24.62 -16.79 -17.18
CA LEU A 5 23.74 -15.66 -16.91
C LEU A 5 23.56 -14.77 -18.15
N ARG A 6 24.62 -14.60 -18.96
CA ARG A 6 24.57 -13.86 -20.22
C ARG A 6 23.72 -14.54 -21.29
N ILE A 7 23.84 -15.88 -21.43
CA ILE A 7 23.01 -16.64 -22.37
C ILE A 7 21.53 -16.61 -21.96
N LEU A 8 21.25 -16.69 -20.65
CA LEU A 8 19.88 -16.61 -20.14
C LEU A 8 19.24 -15.24 -20.43
N THR A 9 19.99 -14.16 -20.22
CA THR A 9 19.51 -12.80 -20.47
C THR A 9 19.27 -12.54 -21.95
N GLU A 10 20.17 -12.97 -22.83
CA GLU A 10 19.98 -12.89 -24.29
C GLU A 10 18.73 -13.67 -24.75
N ARG A 11 18.45 -14.83 -24.15
CA ARG A 11 17.21 -15.60 -24.42
C ARG A 11 15.95 -14.87 -23.96
N LEU A 12 15.98 -14.22 -22.79
CA LEU A 12 14.85 -13.42 -22.27
C LEU A 12 14.60 -12.16 -23.11
N GLU A 13 15.59 -11.70 -23.85
CA GLU A 13 15.49 -10.57 -24.79
C GLU A 13 14.99 -10.98 -26.19
N GLY A 14 14.74 -12.27 -26.45
CA GLY A 14 14.10 -12.71 -27.69
C GLY A 14 12.66 -12.20 -27.83
N SER A 15 12.20 -11.93 -29.06
CA SER A 15 10.84 -11.44 -29.34
C SER A 15 9.76 -12.40 -28.80
N ARG A 16 9.95 -13.71 -29.00
CA ARG A 16 9.06 -14.77 -28.48
C ARG A 16 9.06 -14.83 -26.95
N ALA A 17 10.21 -14.70 -26.31
CA ALA A 17 10.33 -14.71 -24.85
C ALA A 17 9.63 -13.47 -24.24
N ARG A 18 9.81 -12.28 -24.82
CA ARG A 18 9.10 -11.07 -24.39
C ARG A 18 7.59 -11.19 -24.54
N LEU A 19 7.11 -11.77 -25.63
CA LEU A 19 5.69 -12.03 -25.82
C LEU A 19 5.16 -12.98 -24.74
N LEU A 20 5.86 -14.09 -24.50
CA LEU A 20 5.49 -15.07 -23.47
C LEU A 20 5.44 -14.43 -22.07
N ILE A 21 6.45 -13.64 -21.70
CA ILE A 21 6.49 -12.93 -20.42
C ILE A 21 5.32 -11.96 -20.28
N ARG A 22 4.99 -11.20 -21.35
CA ARG A 22 3.83 -10.29 -21.35
C ARG A 22 2.52 -11.06 -21.17
N VAL A 23 2.33 -12.16 -21.89
CA VAL A 23 1.14 -13.00 -21.76
C VAL A 23 1.04 -13.56 -20.35
N LEU A 24 2.12 -14.13 -19.80
CA LEU A 24 2.16 -14.64 -18.43
C LEU A 24 1.87 -13.56 -17.38
N PHE A 25 2.39 -12.35 -17.58
CA PHE A 25 2.11 -11.24 -16.69
C PHE A 25 0.63 -10.85 -16.75
N LEU A 26 0.08 -10.69 -17.94
CA LEU A 26 -1.32 -10.31 -18.13
C LEU A 26 -2.29 -11.36 -17.57
N THR A 27 -2.03 -12.64 -17.80
CA THR A 27 -2.84 -13.73 -17.23
C THR A 27 -2.73 -13.76 -15.72
N THR A 28 -1.53 -13.58 -15.16
CA THR A 28 -1.32 -13.52 -13.71
C THR A 28 -2.03 -12.32 -13.09
N ALA A 29 -1.86 -11.12 -13.64
CA ALA A 29 -2.47 -9.88 -13.15
C ALA A 29 -4.00 -9.95 -13.22
N THR A 30 -4.55 -10.49 -14.31
CA THR A 30 -5.99 -10.73 -14.46
C THR A 30 -6.49 -11.74 -13.42
N THR A 31 -5.77 -12.86 -13.26
CA THR A 31 -6.11 -13.89 -12.26
C THR A 31 -6.08 -13.30 -10.86
N PHE A 32 -5.04 -12.54 -10.50
CA PHE A 32 -4.90 -11.94 -9.17
C PHE A 32 -5.99 -10.90 -8.90
N THR A 33 -6.41 -10.17 -9.93
CA THR A 33 -7.49 -9.17 -9.81
C THR A 33 -8.85 -9.83 -9.59
N LEU A 34 -9.13 -10.95 -10.29
CA LEU A 34 -10.44 -11.59 -10.25
C LEU A 34 -10.60 -12.60 -9.10
N LEU A 35 -9.52 -13.24 -8.64
CA LEU A 35 -9.63 -14.32 -7.65
C LEU A 35 -10.26 -13.87 -6.31
N PRO A 36 -9.95 -12.69 -5.74
CA PRO A 36 -10.61 -12.21 -4.52
C PRO A 36 -12.13 -12.06 -4.70
N PHE A 37 -12.56 -11.60 -5.88
CA PHE A 37 -13.98 -11.46 -6.23
C PHE A 37 -14.67 -12.82 -6.38
N VAL A 38 -14.06 -13.76 -7.11
CA VAL A 38 -14.58 -15.13 -7.25
C VAL A 38 -14.68 -15.82 -5.87
N ARG A 39 -13.65 -15.68 -5.04
CA ARG A 39 -13.65 -16.20 -3.66
C ARG A 39 -14.78 -15.61 -2.83
N PHE A 40 -15.02 -14.31 -2.95
CA PHE A 40 -16.13 -13.63 -2.29
C PHE A 40 -17.48 -14.22 -2.71
N LEU A 41 -17.70 -14.43 -4.01
CA LEU A 41 -18.94 -15.04 -4.52
C LEU A 41 -19.14 -16.48 -4.04
N HIS A 42 -18.08 -17.29 -3.98
CA HIS A 42 -18.18 -18.71 -3.64
C HIS A 42 -18.24 -18.99 -2.13
N SER A 43 -17.44 -18.29 -1.33
CA SER A 43 -17.21 -18.63 0.08
C SER A 43 -17.63 -17.54 1.06
N GLY A 44 -17.95 -16.33 0.57
CA GLY A 44 -18.17 -15.16 1.43
C GLY A 44 -16.90 -14.64 2.12
N THR A 45 -15.74 -15.27 1.93
CA THR A 45 -14.48 -14.90 2.60
C THR A 45 -13.95 -13.56 2.08
N GLN A 46 -13.81 -12.59 2.98
CA GLN A 46 -13.52 -11.20 2.64
C GLN A 46 -12.18 -10.68 3.18
N MET A 47 -11.46 -11.41 4.04
CA MET A 47 -10.20 -10.95 4.64
C MET A 47 -10.29 -9.48 5.08
N ASP A 48 -9.32 -8.62 4.75
CA ASP A 48 -9.35 -7.20 5.12
C ASP A 48 -10.35 -6.38 4.27
N TYR A 49 -10.83 -6.88 3.12
CA TYR A 49 -11.85 -6.21 2.32
C TYR A 49 -13.14 -5.94 3.09
N ARG A 50 -13.45 -6.77 4.10
CA ARG A 50 -14.56 -6.51 5.01
C ARG A 50 -14.32 -5.23 5.80
N THR A 51 -13.18 -5.12 6.48
CA THR A 51 -12.79 -3.94 7.26
C THR A 51 -12.77 -2.69 6.39
N TRP A 52 -12.28 -2.79 5.15
CA TRP A 52 -12.26 -1.67 4.22
C TRP A 52 -13.65 -1.19 3.81
N PHE A 53 -14.54 -2.13 3.53
CA PHE A 53 -15.92 -1.81 3.20
C PHE A 53 -16.66 -1.20 4.38
N ASP A 54 -16.51 -1.80 5.57
CA ASP A 54 -17.19 -1.35 6.78
C ASP A 54 -16.72 0.07 7.17
N ALA A 55 -15.41 0.38 7.04
CA ALA A 55 -14.87 1.72 7.28
C ALA A 55 -15.40 2.75 6.26
N GLY A 56 -15.44 2.41 4.97
CA GLY A 56 -16.01 3.28 3.94
C GLY A 56 -17.50 3.55 4.16
N GLN A 57 -18.27 2.53 4.55
CA GLN A 57 -19.70 2.70 4.87
C GLN A 57 -19.94 3.52 6.13
N THR A 58 -19.08 3.40 7.13
CA THR A 58 -19.12 4.23 8.35
C THR A 58 -18.96 5.70 7.98
N VAL A 59 -18.03 6.03 7.08
CA VAL A 59 -17.88 7.40 6.56
C VAL A 59 -19.13 7.87 5.82
N LEU A 60 -19.68 7.04 4.92
CA LEU A 60 -20.87 7.40 4.12
C LEU A 60 -22.12 7.64 4.96
N ARG A 61 -22.25 6.96 6.11
CA ARG A 61 -23.38 7.12 7.03
C ARG A 61 -23.21 8.29 8.01
N GLY A 62 -22.00 8.87 8.08
CA GLY A 62 -21.68 9.88 9.09
C GLY A 62 -21.50 9.28 10.50
N ASP A 63 -21.29 7.97 10.60
CA ASP A 63 -21.12 7.27 11.87
C ASP A 63 -19.72 7.53 12.47
N GLU A 64 -19.55 7.14 13.73
CA GLU A 64 -18.29 7.22 14.47
C GLU A 64 -17.24 6.24 13.92
N LEU A 65 -16.10 6.76 13.46
CA LEU A 65 -15.07 5.94 12.80
C LEU A 65 -14.19 5.16 13.79
N TYR A 66 -14.01 5.67 15.01
CA TYR A 66 -13.14 5.11 16.04
C TYR A 66 -13.89 4.95 17.36
N PRO A 67 -14.86 4.02 17.44
CA PRO A 67 -15.65 3.85 18.65
C PRO A 67 -14.78 3.33 19.80
N TYR A 68 -14.99 3.87 21.01
CA TYR A 68 -14.36 3.41 22.24
C TYR A 68 -14.86 2.00 22.60
N THR A 69 -14.16 0.99 22.09
CA THR A 69 -14.45 -0.44 22.30
C THR A 69 -13.18 -1.16 22.74
N GLN A 70 -13.31 -2.37 23.30
CA GLN A 70 -12.17 -3.19 23.75
C GLN A 70 -11.19 -3.57 22.63
N ASN A 71 -11.55 -3.40 21.36
CA ASN A 71 -10.70 -3.71 20.22
C ASN A 71 -10.68 -2.50 19.30
N PHE A 72 -9.50 -1.96 18.98
CA PHE A 72 -9.38 -0.89 18.00
C PHE A 72 -9.65 -1.43 16.57
N PRO A 73 -10.86 -1.20 15.99
CA PRO A 73 -11.32 -2.00 14.85
C PRO A 73 -10.73 -1.51 13.52
N PHE A 74 -10.35 -0.23 13.46
CA PHE A 74 -9.76 0.40 12.29
C PHE A 74 -8.45 1.11 12.67
N MET A 75 -7.32 0.44 12.44
CA MET A 75 -5.99 0.94 12.82
C MET A 75 -5.34 1.91 11.82
N TYR A 76 -6.11 2.43 10.86
CA TYR A 76 -5.60 3.26 9.77
C TYR A 76 -6.04 4.72 9.95
N PRO A 77 -5.32 5.68 9.35
CA PRO A 77 -5.67 7.10 9.48
C PRO A 77 -7.07 7.41 8.96
N PRO A 78 -7.72 8.48 9.44
CA PRO A 78 -9.10 8.82 9.07
C PRO A 78 -9.30 8.99 7.57
N THR A 79 -8.31 9.58 6.89
CA THR A 79 -8.32 9.77 5.44
C THR A 79 -8.38 8.43 4.68
N CYS A 80 -7.81 7.35 5.22
CA CYS A 80 -7.92 6.04 4.60
C CYS A 80 -9.39 5.60 4.52
N ALA A 81 -10.16 5.75 5.58
CA ALA A 81 -11.59 5.44 5.58
C ALA A 81 -12.36 6.33 4.60
N LEU A 82 -12.01 7.62 4.54
CA LEU A 82 -12.62 8.55 3.59
C LEU A 82 -12.36 8.14 2.13
N LEU A 83 -11.13 7.76 1.79
CA LEU A 83 -10.79 7.27 0.44
C LEU A 83 -11.55 5.97 0.10
N LEU A 84 -11.83 5.14 1.12
CA LEU A 84 -12.60 3.90 0.97
C LEU A 84 -14.11 4.12 0.85
N ALA A 85 -14.62 5.29 1.25
CA ALA A 85 -16.03 5.64 1.09
C ALA A 85 -16.46 5.60 -0.39
N ALA A 86 -15.62 6.10 -1.30
CA ALA A 86 -15.92 6.13 -2.74
C ALA A 86 -16.14 4.72 -3.35
N PRO A 87 -15.23 3.73 -3.20
CA PRO A 87 -15.51 2.38 -3.67
C PRO A 87 -16.59 1.66 -2.85
N ALA A 88 -16.74 1.95 -1.55
CA ALA A 88 -17.75 1.34 -0.71
C ALA A 88 -19.19 1.73 -1.11
N PHE A 89 -19.36 2.94 -1.65
CA PHE A 89 -20.64 3.43 -2.18
C PHE A 89 -21.25 2.49 -3.22
N PHE A 90 -20.42 1.88 -4.08
CA PHE A 90 -20.87 0.95 -5.13
C PHE A 90 -21.12 -0.48 -4.63
N GLY A 91 -21.02 -0.70 -3.33
CA GLY A 91 -21.18 -2.01 -2.71
C GLY A 91 -19.88 -2.81 -2.64
N LYS A 92 -19.92 -3.83 -1.80
CA LYS A 92 -18.75 -4.67 -1.47
C LYS A 92 -18.13 -5.39 -2.68
N PRO A 93 -18.90 -5.95 -3.65
CA PRO A 93 -18.32 -6.56 -4.83
C PRO A 93 -17.49 -5.58 -5.67
N ALA A 94 -17.99 -4.36 -5.86
CA ALA A 94 -17.30 -3.30 -6.59
C ALA A 94 -16.04 -2.86 -5.85
N LEU A 95 -16.09 -2.68 -4.52
CA LEU A 95 -14.92 -2.36 -3.71
C LEU A 95 -13.80 -3.39 -3.87
N ILE A 96 -14.13 -4.69 -3.83
CA ILE A 96 -13.12 -5.76 -4.01
C ILE A 96 -12.43 -5.65 -5.37
N LEU A 97 -13.21 -5.44 -6.44
CA LEU A 97 -12.67 -5.30 -7.81
C LEU A 97 -11.84 -4.04 -7.96
N ILE A 98 -12.29 -2.90 -7.43
CA ILE A 98 -11.57 -1.63 -7.49
C ILE A 98 -10.24 -1.73 -6.75
N LEU A 99 -10.23 -2.22 -5.51
CA LEU A 99 -8.99 -2.36 -4.73
C LEU A 99 -8.03 -3.38 -5.35
N SER A 100 -8.55 -4.46 -5.93
CA SER A 100 -7.73 -5.44 -6.65
C SER A 100 -7.14 -4.85 -7.94
N ALA A 101 -7.91 -4.05 -8.69
CA ALA A 101 -7.42 -3.35 -9.86
C ALA A 101 -6.36 -2.28 -9.51
N LEU A 102 -6.55 -1.56 -8.40
CA LEU A 102 -5.56 -0.63 -7.87
C LEU A 102 -4.25 -1.34 -7.48
N ASN A 103 -4.32 -2.54 -6.88
CA ASN A 103 -3.14 -3.36 -6.64
C ASN A 103 -2.42 -3.76 -7.94
N THR A 104 -3.15 -4.07 -9.01
CA THR A 104 -2.56 -4.34 -10.34
C THR A 104 -1.87 -3.13 -10.92
N MET A 105 -2.52 -1.97 -10.87
CA MET A 105 -1.92 -0.71 -11.30
C MET A 105 -0.65 -0.42 -10.49
N ALA A 106 -0.72 -0.55 -9.16
CA ALA A 106 0.42 -0.34 -8.27
C ALA A 106 1.56 -1.33 -8.53
N TRP A 107 1.26 -2.59 -8.85
CA TRP A 107 2.28 -3.58 -9.22
C TRP A 107 3.02 -3.18 -10.50
N ILE A 108 2.29 -2.75 -11.54
CA ILE A 108 2.87 -2.23 -12.78
C ILE A 108 3.76 -1.01 -12.48
N LEU A 109 3.29 -0.08 -11.65
CA LEU A 109 4.07 1.09 -11.25
C LEU A 109 5.33 0.71 -10.46
N CYS A 110 5.24 -0.27 -9.56
CA CYS A 110 6.42 -0.78 -8.83
C CYS A 110 7.49 -1.30 -9.78
N ILE A 111 7.10 -2.08 -10.80
CA ILE A 111 8.03 -2.57 -11.83
C ILE A 111 8.65 -1.40 -12.60
N ARG A 112 7.82 -0.44 -13.05
CA ARG A 112 8.28 0.71 -13.83
C ARG A 112 9.22 1.62 -13.03
N PHE A 113 8.86 1.98 -11.81
CA PHE A 113 9.66 2.86 -10.96
C PHE A 113 10.94 2.19 -10.47
N SER A 114 10.89 0.91 -10.12
CA SER A 114 12.11 0.16 -9.77
C SER A 114 13.09 0.12 -10.95
N SER A 115 12.58 -0.17 -12.15
CA SER A 115 13.39 -0.15 -13.38
C SER A 115 14.00 1.24 -13.64
N ALA A 116 13.20 2.30 -13.51
CA ALA A 116 13.66 3.66 -13.69
C ALA A 116 14.74 4.06 -12.68
N LEU A 117 14.59 3.67 -11.40
CA LEU A 117 15.57 3.94 -10.33
C LEU A 117 16.88 3.16 -10.50
N MET A 118 16.82 1.94 -11.03
CA MET A 118 18.01 1.11 -11.27
C MET A 118 18.86 1.57 -12.47
N SER A 119 18.25 2.24 -13.44
CA SER A 119 18.93 2.60 -14.68
C SER A 119 19.89 3.78 -14.47
N GLU A 120 21.13 3.47 -14.08
CA GLU A 120 22.29 3.88 -14.87
C GLU A 120 22.50 2.81 -15.96
N GLN A 121 22.92 3.22 -17.15
CA GLN A 121 22.85 2.46 -18.40
C GLN A 121 23.00 0.94 -18.24
N ARG A 122 22.01 0.18 -18.72
CA ARG A 122 22.12 -1.24 -19.16
C ARG A 122 21.80 -2.35 -18.16
N VAL A 123 20.68 -2.25 -17.43
CA VAL A 123 20.06 -3.46 -16.86
C VAL A 123 19.15 -4.09 -17.92
N GLN A 124 19.55 -5.26 -18.40
CA GLN A 124 18.77 -6.11 -19.31
C GLN A 124 17.40 -6.46 -18.68
N ASN A 125 16.39 -6.82 -19.48
CA ASN A 125 15.05 -7.14 -18.93
C ASN A 125 15.07 -8.36 -17.96
N GLY A 126 16.10 -9.20 -18.02
CA GLY A 126 16.20 -10.47 -17.28
C GLY A 126 16.17 -10.33 -15.75
N PRO A 127 17.05 -9.55 -15.11
CA PRO A 127 17.05 -9.36 -13.65
C PRO A 127 15.71 -8.85 -13.09
N ILE A 128 15.04 -7.93 -13.79
CA ILE A 128 13.72 -7.41 -13.37
C ILE A 128 12.66 -8.52 -13.38
N VAL A 129 12.69 -9.36 -14.43
CA VAL A 129 11.80 -10.52 -14.53
C VAL A 129 12.06 -11.51 -13.40
N ILE A 130 13.33 -11.85 -13.12
CA ILE A 130 13.71 -12.75 -12.03
C ILE A 130 13.27 -12.20 -10.67
N ALA A 131 13.55 -10.92 -10.40
CA ALA A 131 13.14 -10.26 -9.17
C ALA A 131 11.60 -10.27 -9.02
N SER A 132 10.86 -10.01 -10.11
CA SER A 132 9.39 -10.06 -10.13
C SER A 132 8.85 -11.45 -9.81
N PHE A 133 9.51 -12.51 -10.31
CA PHE A 133 9.17 -13.89 -9.98
C PHE A 133 9.42 -14.21 -8.49
N ILE A 134 10.56 -13.79 -7.93
CA ILE A 134 10.89 -14.04 -6.53
C ILE A 134 9.87 -13.38 -5.58
N VAL A 135 9.41 -12.17 -5.91
CA VAL A 135 8.47 -11.43 -5.06
C VAL A 135 7.00 -11.79 -5.29
N ILE A 136 6.69 -12.70 -6.23
CA ILE A 136 5.30 -13.01 -6.58
C ILE A 136 4.42 -13.46 -5.39
N PRO A 137 4.92 -14.20 -4.37
CA PRO A 137 4.08 -14.55 -3.22
C PRO A 137 3.68 -13.32 -2.39
N PHE A 138 4.54 -12.31 -2.31
CA PHE A 138 4.26 -11.05 -1.60
C PHE A 138 3.31 -10.16 -2.40
N VAL A 139 3.45 -10.16 -3.73
CA VAL A 139 2.48 -9.53 -4.63
C VAL A 139 1.11 -10.17 -4.41
N TRP A 140 1.03 -11.51 -4.49
CA TRP A 140 -0.20 -12.27 -4.27
C TRP A 140 -0.84 -11.98 -2.91
N SER A 141 -0.04 -11.93 -1.84
CA SER A 141 -0.50 -11.62 -0.48
C SER A 141 -1.30 -10.31 -0.42
N SER A 142 -0.92 -9.30 -1.21
CA SER A 142 -1.63 -8.02 -1.27
C SER A 142 -3.07 -8.17 -1.81
N TYR A 143 -3.28 -9.01 -2.83
CA TYR A 143 -4.62 -9.31 -3.36
C TYR A 143 -5.39 -10.27 -2.45
N HIS A 144 -4.70 -11.31 -1.97
CA HIS A 144 -5.31 -12.35 -1.16
C HIS A 144 -5.88 -11.79 0.15
N LEU A 145 -5.12 -10.93 0.83
CA LEU A 145 -5.52 -10.29 2.08
C LEU A 145 -6.35 -9.02 1.86
N GLY A 146 -6.15 -8.33 0.73
CA GLY A 146 -6.70 -6.99 0.49
C GLY A 146 -5.82 -5.88 1.08
N GLN A 147 -4.51 -6.12 1.23
CA GLN A 147 -3.59 -5.15 1.83
C GLN A 147 -3.14 -4.10 0.80
N PRO A 148 -2.96 -2.82 1.20
CA PRO A 148 -2.51 -1.75 0.32
C PRO A 148 -0.99 -1.74 0.08
N SER A 149 -0.27 -2.80 0.43
CA SER A 149 1.20 -2.82 0.46
C SER A 149 1.84 -2.46 -0.88
N LEU A 150 1.30 -2.93 -2.01
CA LEU A 150 1.80 -2.56 -3.35
C LEU A 150 1.55 -1.09 -3.68
N ILE A 151 0.41 -0.54 -3.27
CA ILE A 151 0.09 0.88 -3.44
C ILE A 151 1.09 1.72 -2.65
N LEU A 152 1.34 1.37 -1.38
CA LEU A 152 2.33 2.05 -0.54
C LEU A 152 3.73 1.97 -1.16
N LEU A 153 4.14 0.80 -1.66
CA LEU A 153 5.43 0.63 -2.33
C LEU A 153 5.53 1.49 -3.60
N ALA A 154 4.48 1.54 -4.42
CA ALA A 154 4.46 2.36 -5.63
C ALA A 154 4.57 3.85 -5.31
N LEU A 155 3.87 4.32 -4.27
CA LEU A 155 3.97 5.71 -3.80
C LEU A 155 5.38 6.03 -3.29
N MET A 156 6.00 5.12 -2.52
CA MET A 156 7.36 5.31 -2.02
C MET A 156 8.39 5.31 -3.14
N LEU A 157 8.33 4.35 -4.08
CA LEU A 157 9.21 4.32 -5.25
C LEU A 157 9.02 5.56 -6.13
N GLY A 158 7.77 5.99 -6.33
CA GLY A 158 7.45 7.24 -7.01
C GLY A 158 8.08 8.44 -6.32
N ALA A 159 8.00 8.53 -4.99
CA ALA A 159 8.60 9.61 -4.23
C ALA A 159 10.13 9.66 -4.39
N PHE A 160 10.82 8.51 -4.28
CA PHE A 160 12.27 8.45 -4.50
C PHE A 160 12.66 8.75 -5.95
N LEU A 161 11.84 8.34 -6.91
CA LEU A 161 12.06 8.69 -8.32
C LEU A 161 11.87 10.19 -8.56
N SER A 162 10.86 10.81 -7.96
CA SER A 162 10.67 12.27 -7.97
C SER A 162 11.87 13.00 -7.37
N LEU A 163 12.41 12.52 -6.24
CA LEU A 163 13.64 13.07 -5.66
C LEU A 163 14.83 12.96 -6.63
N ARG A 164 14.99 11.81 -7.30
CA ARG A 164 16.06 11.63 -8.31
C ARG A 164 15.96 12.66 -9.45
N HIS A 165 14.74 13.08 -9.78
CA HIS A 165 14.47 14.10 -10.80
C HIS A 165 14.38 15.53 -10.25
N GLY A 166 14.71 15.77 -8.98
CA GLY A 166 14.66 17.10 -8.35
C GLY A 166 13.24 17.60 -8.03
N GLN A 167 12.22 16.75 -8.14
CA GLN A 167 10.82 17.09 -7.89
C GLN A 167 10.46 16.86 -6.41
N GLU A 168 11.07 17.62 -5.51
CA GLU A 168 10.92 17.45 -4.07
C GLU A 168 9.46 17.59 -3.57
N ILE A 169 8.70 18.55 -4.13
CA ILE A 169 7.29 18.77 -3.75
C ILE A 169 6.46 17.51 -4.05
N LEU A 170 6.59 16.95 -5.24
CA LEU A 170 5.88 15.71 -5.60
C LEU A 170 6.30 14.55 -4.69
N ALA A 171 7.59 14.43 -4.36
CA ALA A 171 8.06 13.41 -3.43
C ALA A 171 7.40 13.52 -2.05
N GLY A 172 7.33 14.73 -1.50
CA GLY A 172 6.64 14.99 -0.23
C GLY A 172 5.16 14.65 -0.27
N ALA A 173 4.46 15.06 -1.34
CA ALA A 173 3.04 14.77 -1.53
C ALA A 173 2.75 13.26 -1.67
N LEU A 174 3.59 12.51 -2.40
CA LEU A 174 3.46 11.06 -2.54
C LEU A 174 3.66 10.32 -1.21
N VAL A 175 4.64 10.74 -0.40
CA VAL A 175 4.83 10.18 0.94
C VAL A 175 3.65 10.54 1.84
N ALA A 176 3.14 11.77 1.81
CA ALA A 176 1.97 12.17 2.59
C ALA A 176 0.73 11.32 2.24
N LEU A 177 0.51 11.03 0.96
CA LEU A 177 -0.56 10.13 0.52
C LEU A 177 -0.36 8.71 1.06
N ALA A 178 0.87 8.20 1.04
CA ALA A 178 1.18 6.88 1.61
C ALA A 178 0.90 6.86 3.12
N VAL A 179 1.29 7.92 3.84
CA VAL A 179 1.01 8.09 5.28
C VAL A 179 -0.48 8.14 5.56
N ALA A 180 -1.26 8.85 4.74
CA ALA A 180 -2.71 8.96 4.88
C ALA A 180 -3.43 7.62 4.67
N ILE A 181 -2.83 6.69 3.91
CA ILE A 181 -3.33 5.31 3.76
C ILE A 181 -2.89 4.45 4.95
N LYS A 182 -1.63 4.57 5.40
CA LYS A 182 -1.08 3.81 6.53
C LYS A 182 0.07 4.61 7.13
N ALA A 183 0.11 4.83 8.44
CA ALA A 183 0.97 5.87 9.03
C ALA A 183 2.50 5.63 8.94
N PHE A 184 2.98 4.38 8.82
CA PHE A 184 4.42 4.07 8.93
C PHE A 184 5.36 4.75 7.92
N PRO A 185 4.98 5.09 6.67
CA PRO A 185 5.83 5.83 5.73
C PRO A 185 6.24 7.21 6.23
N LEU A 186 5.64 7.72 7.31
CA LEU A 186 5.98 9.00 7.92
C LEU A 186 7.45 9.06 8.33
N LEU A 187 8.05 7.90 8.63
CA LEU A 187 9.47 7.77 8.93
C LEU A 187 10.39 8.30 7.81
N ALA A 188 9.92 8.38 6.56
CA ALA A 188 10.67 8.99 5.47
C ALA A 188 10.98 10.47 5.69
N ILE A 189 10.25 11.17 6.58
CA ILE A 189 10.56 12.55 6.94
C ILE A 189 11.98 12.68 7.54
N PHE A 190 12.43 11.69 8.32
CA PHE A 190 13.79 11.67 8.86
C PHE A 190 14.83 11.61 7.76
N TYR A 191 14.56 10.81 6.72
CA TYR A 191 15.42 10.76 5.54
C TYR A 191 15.44 12.10 4.80
N PHE A 192 14.29 12.75 4.60
CA PHE A 192 14.22 14.07 3.97
C PHE A 192 15.03 15.11 4.73
N VAL A 193 14.86 15.19 6.05
CA VAL A 193 15.61 16.12 6.91
C VAL A 193 17.10 15.81 6.89
N TYR A 194 17.48 14.54 7.08
CA TYR A 194 18.88 14.12 7.06
C TYR A 194 19.58 14.45 5.74
N ARG A 195 18.90 14.23 4.62
CA ARG A 195 19.41 14.52 3.26
C ARG A 195 19.21 15.97 2.82
N ARG A 196 18.64 16.82 3.68
CA ARG A 196 18.34 18.23 3.42
C ARG A 196 17.35 18.46 2.26
N TYR A 197 16.46 17.51 2.00
CA TYR A 197 15.31 17.66 1.09
C TYR A 197 14.19 18.45 1.79
N TRP A 198 14.46 19.72 2.09
CA TRP A 198 13.57 20.57 2.89
C TRP A 198 12.22 20.80 2.20
N MET A 199 12.20 20.94 0.87
CA MET A 199 10.94 21.15 0.14
C MET A 199 10.08 19.89 0.16
N ALA A 200 10.70 18.70 0.15
CA ALA A 200 9.98 17.44 0.30
C ALA A 200 9.39 17.30 1.71
N ALA A 201 10.14 17.68 2.76
CA ALA A 201 9.64 17.68 4.14
C ALA A 201 8.47 18.66 4.34
N ILE A 202 8.60 19.89 3.85
CA ILE A 202 7.53 20.91 3.90
C ILE A 202 6.31 20.41 3.12
N SER A 203 6.51 19.91 1.90
CA SER A 203 5.40 19.40 1.09
C SER A 203 4.71 18.20 1.74
N LEU A 204 5.45 17.31 2.40
CA LEU A 204 4.87 16.21 3.18
C LEU A 204 3.96 16.75 4.27
N VAL A 205 4.44 17.70 5.09
CA VAL A 205 3.67 18.26 6.20
C VAL A 205 2.42 18.97 5.69
N ILE A 206 2.54 19.82 4.68
CA ILE A 206 1.40 20.55 4.09
C ILE A 206 0.39 19.57 3.50
N ALA A 207 0.84 18.58 2.73
CA ALA A 207 -0.05 17.58 2.15
C ALA A 207 -0.72 16.72 3.24
N LEU A 208 -0.06 16.43 4.36
CA LEU A 208 -0.70 15.75 5.49
C LEU A 208 -1.76 16.63 6.16
N VAL A 209 -1.50 17.92 6.35
CA VAL A 209 -2.52 18.84 6.89
C VAL A 209 -3.74 18.86 5.97
N ILE A 210 -3.52 18.91 4.66
CA ILE A 210 -4.61 18.84 3.68
C ILE A 210 -5.34 17.50 3.78
N LEU A 211 -4.64 16.38 3.72
CA LEU A 211 -5.25 15.04 3.66
C LEU A 211 -5.97 14.66 4.96
N LEU A 212 -5.41 14.98 6.12
CA LEU A 212 -5.95 14.60 7.43
C LEU A 212 -7.02 15.57 7.95
N PHE A 213 -6.96 16.85 7.56
CA PHE A 213 -7.87 17.88 8.09
C PHE A 213 -8.69 18.58 7.01
N LEU A 214 -8.09 19.12 5.95
CA LEU A 214 -8.85 19.92 4.98
C LEU A 214 -9.74 19.06 4.07
N LEU A 215 -9.23 17.92 3.60
CA LEU A 215 -9.94 17.02 2.71
C LEU A 215 -11.16 16.37 3.39
N PRO A 216 -11.13 15.95 4.67
CA PRO A 216 -12.31 15.35 5.30
C PRO A 216 -13.38 16.36 5.71
N ILE A 217 -13.07 17.65 5.92
CA ILE A 217 -14.05 18.64 6.41
C ILE A 217 -15.35 18.69 5.59
N PRO A 218 -15.35 18.72 4.25
CA PRO A 218 -16.58 18.73 3.46
C PRO A 218 -17.46 17.48 3.61
N PHE A 219 -16.88 16.35 4.03
CA PHE A 219 -17.56 15.05 4.11
C PHE A 219 -17.92 14.65 5.55
N ARG A 220 -17.05 15.00 6.51
CA ARG A 220 -17.18 14.65 7.93
C ARG A 220 -17.66 15.83 8.78
N GLY A 221 -17.46 17.06 8.32
CA GLY A 221 -17.64 18.27 9.12
C GLY A 221 -16.41 18.59 9.97
N TRP A 222 -16.29 19.85 10.39
CA TRP A 222 -15.12 20.36 11.12
C TRP A 222 -14.87 19.61 12.44
N HIS A 223 -15.90 19.52 13.29
CA HIS A 223 -15.79 18.88 14.60
C HIS A 223 -15.46 17.40 14.49
N GLN A 224 -16.16 16.67 13.62
CA GLN A 224 -15.92 15.23 13.45
C GLN A 224 -14.53 14.95 12.86
N THR A 225 -14.05 15.77 11.93
CA THR A 225 -12.69 15.60 11.36
C THR A 225 -11.63 15.69 12.46
N LEU A 226 -11.76 16.67 13.37
CA LEU A 226 -10.85 16.81 14.51
C LEU A 226 -10.99 15.67 15.52
N ASN A 227 -12.21 15.20 15.77
CA ASN A 227 -12.46 14.07 16.66
C ASN A 227 -11.88 12.78 16.08
N ASP A 228 -12.15 12.46 14.82
CA ASP A 228 -11.60 11.29 14.12
C ASP A 228 -10.07 11.26 14.20
N ALA A 229 -9.40 12.41 13.99
CA ALA A 229 -7.95 12.51 14.11
C ALA A 229 -7.44 12.30 15.55
N ARG A 230 -8.13 12.88 16.55
CA ARG A 230 -7.78 12.74 17.98
C ARG A 230 -7.99 11.32 18.48
N ASP A 231 -9.13 10.71 18.16
CA ASP A 231 -9.48 9.36 18.60
C ASP A 231 -8.59 8.33 17.91
N TRP A 232 -8.26 8.52 16.64
CA TRP A 232 -7.24 7.72 15.97
C TRP A 232 -5.88 7.82 16.66
N GLN A 233 -5.41 9.04 16.94
CA GLN A 233 -4.14 9.26 17.64
C GLN A 233 -4.14 8.57 19.01
N ARG A 234 -5.21 8.74 19.80
CA ARG A 234 -5.36 8.10 21.11
C ARG A 234 -5.33 6.59 20.98
N GLY A 235 -6.12 6.01 20.08
CA GLY A 235 -6.16 4.56 19.85
C GLY A 235 -4.81 3.98 19.40
N MET A 236 -4.06 4.72 18.58
CA MET A 236 -2.72 4.30 18.14
C MET A 236 -1.65 4.38 19.24
N LEU A 237 -1.78 5.32 20.17
CA LEU A 237 -0.84 5.52 21.28
C LEU A 237 -1.26 4.78 22.57
N HIS A 238 -2.50 4.32 22.65
CA HIS A 238 -3.00 3.55 23.78
C HIS A 238 -2.38 2.15 23.78
N TYR A 239 -1.93 1.71 24.96
CA TYR A 239 -1.32 0.41 25.15
C TYR A 239 -2.36 -0.58 25.72
N GLU A 240 -2.82 -1.53 24.92
CA GLU A 240 -3.70 -2.62 25.31
C GLU A 240 -3.03 -3.97 25.02
N GLN A 241 -2.80 -4.76 26.06
CA GLN A 241 -2.23 -6.11 25.94
C GLN A 241 -3.08 -7.05 25.05
N GLY A 242 -4.39 -6.78 24.87
CA GLY A 242 -5.26 -7.54 23.96
C GLY A 242 -5.30 -7.04 22.52
N GLY A 243 -4.85 -5.81 22.28
CA GLY A 243 -4.95 -5.10 21.01
C GLY A 243 -4.13 -5.78 19.93
N ILE A 244 -4.67 -5.89 18.71
CA ILE A 244 -4.07 -6.66 17.61
C ILE A 244 -2.58 -6.31 17.41
N ALA A 245 -2.17 -5.04 17.43
CA ALA A 245 -0.77 -4.64 17.25
C ALA A 245 0.15 -4.93 18.46
N GLN A 246 -0.42 -5.20 19.64
CA GLN A 246 0.27 -5.20 20.94
C GLN A 246 0.06 -6.50 21.74
N ARG A 247 -0.56 -7.53 21.12
CA ARG A 247 -0.70 -8.87 21.71
C ARG A 247 0.67 -9.43 22.15
N PRO A 248 0.74 -10.06 23.33
CA PRO A 248 1.89 -10.88 23.70
C PRO A 248 2.27 -11.83 22.56
N GLU A 249 3.57 -12.03 22.36
CA GLU A 249 4.14 -12.94 21.37
C GLU A 249 4.03 -12.56 19.88
N ARG A 250 3.31 -11.50 19.50
CA ARG A 250 3.20 -11.13 18.07
C ARG A 250 4.54 -10.75 17.42
N GLY A 251 5.44 -10.12 18.17
CA GLY A 251 6.82 -9.86 17.76
C GLY A 251 7.73 -11.10 17.72
N TYR A 252 7.20 -12.26 18.10
CA TYR A 252 7.87 -13.56 18.16
C TYR A 252 7.19 -14.60 17.25
N THR A 253 6.04 -14.27 16.65
CA THR A 253 5.35 -15.19 15.74
C THR A 253 5.85 -15.10 14.30
N TRP A 254 5.91 -16.25 13.63
CA TRP A 254 6.10 -16.38 12.18
C TRP A 254 5.03 -15.63 11.36
N LYS A 255 3.81 -15.50 11.89
CA LYS A 255 2.68 -14.83 11.21
C LYS A 255 2.93 -13.36 10.87
N ASN A 256 3.84 -12.70 11.58
CA ASN A 256 4.21 -11.30 11.35
C ASN A 256 5.58 -11.12 10.69
N GLN A 257 6.23 -12.21 10.26
CA GLN A 257 7.60 -12.16 9.68
C GLN A 257 8.59 -11.42 10.59
N SER A 258 8.43 -11.58 11.90
CA SER A 258 9.32 -10.95 12.87
C SER A 258 10.71 -11.58 12.83
N ILE A 259 11.76 -10.78 13.05
CA ILE A 259 13.15 -11.29 13.11
C ILE A 259 13.27 -12.38 14.17
N PHE A 260 12.62 -12.20 15.32
CA PHE A 260 12.58 -13.19 16.39
C PHE A 260 11.85 -14.46 16.00
N GLY A 261 10.75 -14.35 15.24
CA GLY A 261 10.03 -15.51 14.72
C GLY A 261 10.81 -16.27 13.65
N LEU A 262 11.64 -15.61 12.84
CA LEU A 262 12.49 -16.27 11.83
C LEU A 262 13.75 -16.92 12.43
N ALA A 263 14.19 -16.44 13.60
CA ALA A 263 15.43 -16.88 14.24
C ALA A 263 15.24 -18.07 15.21
N ASN A 264 14.00 -18.49 15.48
CA ASN A 264 13.64 -19.64 16.31
C ASN A 264 12.81 -20.65 15.53
#